data_AF-A0A367EQ98-F1
#
_entry.id   AF-A0A367EQ98-F1
#
_cell.length_a   1.000
_cell.length_b   1.000
_cell.length_c   1.000
_cell.angle_alpha   90.00
_cell.angle_beta   90.00
_cell.angle_gamma   90.00
#
_symmetry.space_group_name_H-M   'P 1'
#
loop_
_entity.id
_entity.type
_entity.pdbx_description
1 polymer ?
#
loop_
_entity_poly.entity_id
_entity_poly.type
_entity_poly.pdbx_seq_one_letter_code
_entity_poly.pdbx_strand_id
1 'polypeptide(L)'
;MGFTIGAIGGLSGIREIRELRPGARRRERAQACTTVAEYTSLWGWDVVPGARAARSGDRVTCSCGAAACPAPGDHPLDATVEVPAGATLDEATRAWSQVPGAATLLPTGRAFDVLEVGLTAGRCALVRLERMGVPLGPVAVTPHGMAWFLVAPGAAAELPDLLYRMGWDDADLDLRGRGEGEHITAPPSDLAAHGPVGWLRPPTLETAGRPPQARLLLGTLAYVCHRSASVRPRTGGDGPTAR
;
A
#
# COMPACT_ATOMS: atom_id res chain seq x y z
N MET A 1 -30.85 45.59 -49.72
CA MET A 1 -31.67 44.37 -49.92
C MET A 1 -31.01 43.26 -49.09
N GLY A 2 -31.80 42.47 -48.33
CA GLY A 2 -31.41 41.62 -47.19
C GLY A 2 -30.27 40.61 -47.41
N PHE A 3 -29.77 39.88 -46.41
CA PHE A 3 -30.39 39.43 -45.16
C PHE A 3 -29.34 39.10 -44.08
N THR A 4 -29.73 39.25 -42.82
CA THR A 4 -29.14 38.66 -41.61
C THR A 4 -29.61 37.21 -41.41
N ILE A 5 -28.71 36.29 -41.02
CA ILE A 5 -29.03 35.08 -40.25
C ILE A 5 -27.96 34.88 -39.18
N GLY A 6 -28.42 34.73 -37.94
CA GLY A 6 -27.61 34.56 -36.74
C GLY A 6 -27.31 33.10 -36.36
N ALA A 7 -26.71 33.01 -35.18
CA ALA A 7 -26.06 31.88 -34.54
C ALA A 7 -26.90 30.61 -34.30
N ILE A 8 -26.18 29.49 -34.27
CA ILE A 8 -26.37 28.28 -33.45
C ILE A 8 -24.96 27.65 -33.36
N GLY A 9 -24.36 27.30 -32.23
CA GLY A 9 -24.93 26.82 -30.98
C GLY A 9 -24.58 25.33 -30.83
N GLY A 10 -23.42 25.05 -30.20
CA GLY A 10 -23.16 23.81 -29.44
C GLY A 10 -23.01 22.49 -30.19
N LEU A 11 -21.79 21.94 -30.19
CA LEU A 11 -21.58 20.49 -30.11
C LEU A 11 -20.55 20.20 -29.01
N SER A 12 -21.06 20.28 -27.78
CA SER A 12 -20.58 19.47 -26.66
C SER A 12 -20.86 18.01 -27.02
N GLY A 13 -19.83 17.18 -27.16
CA GLY A 13 -20.05 15.83 -27.69
C GLY A 13 -18.82 14.93 -27.74
N ILE A 14 -17.88 15.07 -26.81
CA ILE A 14 -16.87 14.02 -26.55
C ILE A 14 -17.00 13.60 -25.10
N ARG A 15 -18.21 13.13 -24.73
CA ARG A 15 -18.35 12.16 -23.64
C ARG A 15 -18.21 10.81 -24.30
N GLU A 16 -16.96 10.43 -24.52
CA GLU A 16 -16.61 9.03 -24.79
C GLU A 16 -17.16 8.18 -23.65
N ILE A 17 -18.20 7.44 -24.00
CA ILE A 17 -18.66 6.27 -23.29
C ILE A 17 -17.44 5.36 -23.13
N ARG A 18 -16.83 5.38 -21.93
CA ARG A 18 -15.82 4.39 -21.50
C ARG A 18 -16.52 3.04 -21.30
N GLU A 19 -16.99 2.46 -22.39
CA GLU A 19 -17.10 1.02 -22.51
C GLU A 19 -15.68 0.48 -22.52
N LEU A 20 -15.20 0.13 -21.32
CA LEU A 20 -13.98 -0.65 -21.12
C LEU A 20 -14.02 -1.85 -22.07
N ARG A 21 -13.23 -1.78 -23.15
CA ARG A 21 -13.12 -2.85 -24.15
C ARG A 21 -12.96 -4.18 -23.42
N PRO A 22 -13.71 -5.24 -23.78
CA PRO A 22 -13.58 -6.57 -23.17
C PRO A 22 -12.12 -7.09 -23.13
N GLY A 23 -11.28 -6.64 -24.08
CA GLY A 23 -9.85 -6.93 -24.11
C GLY A 23 -9.02 -6.29 -23.00
N ALA A 24 -9.39 -5.09 -22.49
CA ALA A 24 -8.69 -4.43 -21.39
C ALA A 24 -8.90 -5.20 -20.08
N ARG A 25 -10.16 -5.54 -19.77
CA ARG A 25 -10.51 -6.34 -18.59
C ARG A 25 -9.85 -7.72 -18.60
N ARG A 26 -9.76 -8.36 -19.78
CA ARG A 26 -9.06 -9.64 -19.94
C ARG A 26 -7.56 -9.52 -19.66
N ARG A 27 -6.92 -8.43 -20.11
CA ARG A 27 -5.49 -8.16 -19.86
C ARG A 27 -5.23 -7.84 -18.40
N GLU A 28 -6.04 -7.00 -17.78
CA GLU A 28 -5.96 -6.67 -16.35
C GLU A 28 -6.10 -7.94 -15.49
N ARG A 29 -7.06 -8.80 -15.81
CA ARG A 29 -7.22 -10.09 -15.13
C ARG A 29 -6.01 -11.01 -15.31
N ALA A 30 -5.49 -11.13 -16.53
CA ALA A 30 -4.30 -11.95 -16.79
C ALA A 30 -3.09 -11.42 -16.01
N GLN A 31 -2.93 -10.09 -15.96
CA GLN A 31 -1.87 -9.44 -15.19
C GLN A 31 -2.01 -9.69 -13.69
N ALA A 32 -3.23 -9.60 -13.14
CA ALA A 32 -3.49 -9.91 -11.74
C ALA A 32 -3.14 -11.37 -11.39
N CYS A 33 -3.54 -12.35 -12.22
CA CYS A 33 -3.18 -13.75 -11.99
C CYS A 33 -1.66 -13.98 -12.04
N THR A 34 -0.96 -13.35 -12.98
CA THR A 34 0.51 -13.44 -13.06
C THR A 34 1.17 -12.84 -11.82
N THR A 35 0.70 -11.68 -11.36
CA THR A 35 1.20 -11.03 -10.14
C THR A 35 0.96 -11.89 -8.90
N VAL A 36 -0.23 -12.49 -8.76
CA VAL A 36 -0.52 -13.41 -7.64
C VAL A 36 0.41 -14.61 -7.69
N ALA A 37 0.58 -15.23 -8.86
CA ALA A 37 1.48 -16.35 -9.03
C ALA A 37 2.94 -15.97 -8.75
N GLU A 38 3.38 -14.76 -9.11
CA GLU A 38 4.71 -14.25 -8.77
C GLU A 38 4.89 -14.13 -7.25
N TYR A 39 3.93 -13.53 -6.55
CA TYR A 39 3.97 -13.42 -5.09
C TYR A 39 4.00 -14.78 -4.39
N THR A 40 3.16 -15.72 -4.83
CA THR A 40 3.06 -17.02 -4.18
C THR A 40 4.23 -17.93 -4.55
N SER A 41 4.61 -18.02 -5.83
CA SER A 41 5.61 -18.98 -6.30
C SER A 41 7.05 -18.47 -6.23
N LEU A 42 7.29 -17.18 -6.55
CA LEU A 42 8.64 -16.63 -6.63
C LEU A 42 9.09 -16.05 -5.28
N TRP A 43 8.22 -15.26 -4.65
CA TRP A 43 8.54 -14.64 -3.37
C TRP A 43 8.17 -15.52 -2.17
N GLY A 44 7.30 -16.51 -2.37
CA GLY A 44 6.90 -17.44 -1.31
C GLY A 44 6.01 -16.78 -0.27
N TRP A 45 5.16 -15.83 -0.68
CA TRP A 45 4.25 -15.10 0.21
C TRP A 45 2.81 -15.52 -0.03
N ASP A 46 2.03 -15.64 1.04
CA ASP A 46 0.59 -15.82 0.94
C ASP A 46 -0.06 -14.58 0.32
N VAL A 47 -1.15 -14.80 -0.40
CA VAL A 47 -1.91 -13.75 -1.05
C VAL A 47 -3.38 -13.91 -0.75
N VAL A 48 -4.04 -12.82 -0.39
CA VAL A 48 -5.50 -12.78 -0.19
C VAL A 48 -6.13 -11.71 -1.09
N PRO A 49 -7.37 -11.91 -1.57
CA PRO A 49 -8.05 -10.92 -2.37
C PRO A 49 -8.51 -9.75 -1.50
N GLY A 50 -8.15 -8.56 -1.94
CA GLY A 50 -8.54 -7.29 -1.35
C GLY A 50 -9.76 -6.69 -2.01
N ALA A 51 -10.52 -5.96 -1.22
CA ALA A 51 -11.53 -5.07 -1.75
C ALA A 51 -10.86 -3.97 -2.57
N ARG A 52 -11.54 -3.52 -3.62
CA ARG A 52 -11.12 -2.37 -4.42
C ARG A 52 -12.06 -1.21 -4.18
N ALA A 53 -11.54 0.00 -4.27
CA ALA A 53 -12.34 1.20 -4.30
C ALA A 53 -12.44 1.74 -5.73
N ALA A 54 -13.55 2.40 -6.03
CA ALA A 54 -13.71 3.22 -7.22
C ALA A 54 -14.17 4.61 -6.80
N ARG A 55 -13.53 5.65 -7.34
CA ARG A 55 -13.92 7.04 -7.11
C ARG A 55 -14.78 7.54 -8.25
N SER A 56 -15.94 8.09 -7.94
CA SER A 56 -16.85 8.74 -8.89
C SER A 56 -17.27 10.10 -8.32
N GLY A 57 -16.63 11.16 -8.79
CA GLY A 57 -16.72 12.47 -8.14
C GLY A 57 -16.21 12.39 -6.70
N ASP A 58 -17.01 12.89 -5.75
CA ASP A 58 -16.68 12.89 -4.32
C ASP A 58 -17.05 11.59 -3.60
N ARG A 59 -17.70 10.63 -4.29
CA ARG A 59 -18.11 9.37 -3.70
C ARG A 59 -17.08 8.28 -3.96
N VAL A 60 -16.71 7.56 -2.91
CA VAL A 60 -15.92 6.34 -2.98
C VAL A 60 -16.85 5.14 -2.79
N THR A 61 -16.83 4.19 -3.72
CA THR A 61 -17.57 2.93 -3.63
C THR A 61 -16.59 1.78 -3.44
N CYS A 62 -16.84 0.94 -2.44
CA CYS A 62 -16.03 -0.25 -2.16
C CYS A 62 -16.66 -1.49 -2.80
N SER A 63 -15.85 -2.39 -3.35
CA SER A 63 -16.33 -3.65 -3.94
C SER A 63 -16.91 -4.63 -2.92
N CYS A 64 -16.77 -4.37 -1.62
CA CYS A 64 -17.36 -5.19 -0.56
C CYS A 64 -18.88 -5.02 -0.44
N GLY A 65 -19.46 -4.03 -1.12
CA GLY A 65 -20.91 -3.79 -1.12
C GLY A 65 -21.46 -3.04 0.09
N ALA A 66 -20.64 -2.77 1.11
CA ALA A 66 -21.05 -1.96 2.27
C ALA A 66 -21.32 -0.51 1.86
N ALA A 67 -22.47 0.03 2.29
CA ALA A 67 -22.88 1.41 1.98
C ALA A 67 -21.96 2.47 2.59
N ALA A 68 -21.42 2.19 3.78
CA ALA A 68 -20.46 3.03 4.50
C ALA A 68 -19.27 2.17 4.97
N CYS A 69 -18.47 1.70 4.00
CA CYS A 69 -17.25 0.96 4.30
C CYS A 69 -16.26 1.85 5.07
N PRO A 70 -15.73 1.42 6.24
CA PRO A 70 -14.82 2.22 7.04
C PRO A 70 -13.42 2.38 6.41
N ALA A 71 -13.01 1.42 5.55
CA ALA A 71 -11.72 1.43 4.86
C ALA A 71 -11.90 1.07 3.38
N PRO A 72 -12.52 1.93 2.55
CA PRO A 72 -12.85 1.58 1.17
C PRO A 72 -11.61 1.15 0.37
N GLY A 73 -11.56 -0.11 -0.05
CA GLY A 73 -10.45 -0.66 -0.84
C GLY A 73 -9.15 -0.92 -0.07
N ASP A 74 -9.20 -0.95 1.26
CA ASP A 74 -8.07 -1.26 2.15
C ASP A 74 -8.48 -2.30 3.20
N HIS A 75 -9.03 -3.42 2.73
CA HIS A 75 -9.39 -4.58 3.55
C HIS A 75 -9.54 -5.85 2.69
N PRO A 76 -9.49 -7.07 3.27
CA PRO A 76 -9.76 -8.32 2.55
C PRO A 76 -11.21 -8.39 2.06
N LEU A 77 -11.42 -8.86 0.84
CA LEU A 77 -12.75 -9.03 0.24
C LEU A 77 -13.38 -10.36 0.65
N ASP A 78 -12.62 -11.44 0.50
CA ASP A 78 -13.01 -12.79 0.88
C ASP A 78 -11.77 -13.56 1.34
N ALA A 79 -11.62 -13.69 2.65
CA ALA A 79 -10.46 -14.38 3.24
C ALA A 79 -10.47 -15.89 2.98
N THR A 80 -11.57 -16.48 2.50
CA THR A 80 -11.64 -17.92 2.19
C THR A 80 -10.91 -18.27 0.88
N VAL A 81 -10.65 -17.27 0.03
CA VAL A 81 -9.93 -17.42 -1.25
C VAL A 81 -8.46 -17.04 -1.05
N GLU A 82 -7.83 -17.55 0.00
CA GLU A 82 -6.39 -17.40 0.21
C GLU A 82 -5.62 -18.29 -0.77
N VAL A 83 -4.58 -17.72 -1.39
CA VAL A 83 -3.63 -18.47 -2.21
C VAL A 83 -2.34 -18.60 -1.42
N PRO A 84 -1.98 -19.82 -0.98
CA PRO A 84 -0.84 -20.00 -0.09
C PRO A 84 0.49 -19.81 -0.81
N ALA A 85 1.53 -19.50 -0.04
CA ALA A 85 2.91 -19.53 -0.49
C ALA A 85 3.25 -20.87 -1.18
N GLY A 86 3.94 -20.80 -2.31
CA GLY A 86 4.27 -21.95 -3.16
C GLY A 86 3.19 -22.36 -4.16
N ALA A 87 2.02 -21.71 -4.17
CA ALA A 87 0.98 -22.01 -5.15
C ALA A 87 1.44 -21.79 -6.59
N THR A 88 1.03 -22.70 -7.47
CA THR A 88 1.30 -22.67 -8.90
C THR A 88 0.45 -21.62 -9.63
N LEU A 89 0.84 -21.28 -10.87
CA LEU A 89 0.07 -20.36 -11.72
C LEU A 89 -1.37 -20.83 -11.95
N ASP A 90 -1.59 -22.14 -12.03
CA ASP A 90 -2.91 -22.73 -12.25
C ASP A 90 -3.80 -22.60 -11.00
N GLU A 91 -3.25 -22.84 -9.81
CA GLU A 91 -3.94 -22.61 -8.53
C GLU A 91 -4.28 -21.12 -8.32
N ALA A 92 -3.31 -20.24 -8.56
CA ALA A 92 -3.51 -18.79 -8.51
C ALA A 92 -4.61 -18.34 -9.49
N THR A 93 -4.59 -18.85 -10.73
CA THR A 93 -5.59 -18.51 -11.76
C THR A 93 -6.99 -19.01 -11.39
N ARG A 94 -7.10 -20.22 -10.82
CA ARG A 94 -8.37 -20.75 -10.31
C ARG A 94 -8.92 -19.90 -9.17
N ALA A 95 -8.11 -19.57 -8.18
CA ALA A 95 -8.53 -18.74 -7.05
C ALA A 95 -8.97 -17.35 -7.52
N TRP A 96 -8.15 -16.65 -8.32
CA TRP A 96 -8.47 -15.30 -8.79
C TRP A 96 -9.64 -15.23 -9.78
N SER A 97 -10.06 -16.38 -10.34
CA SER A 97 -11.28 -16.45 -11.15
C SER A 97 -12.57 -16.27 -10.33
N GLN A 98 -12.53 -16.58 -9.04
CA GLN A 98 -13.67 -16.46 -8.11
C GLN A 98 -13.88 -15.01 -7.67
N VAL A 99 -12.82 -14.20 -7.69
CA VAL A 99 -12.78 -12.81 -7.20
C VAL A 99 -12.30 -11.84 -8.29
N PRO A 100 -13.03 -11.73 -9.42
CA PRO A 100 -12.58 -10.96 -10.57
C PRO A 100 -12.40 -9.48 -10.26
N GLY A 101 -11.18 -8.99 -10.45
CA GLY A 101 -10.82 -7.59 -10.20
C GLY A 101 -10.60 -7.25 -8.74
N ALA A 102 -10.44 -8.23 -7.85
CA ALA A 102 -9.91 -7.99 -6.51
C ALA A 102 -8.50 -7.39 -6.56
N ALA A 103 -8.20 -6.51 -5.60
CA ALA A 103 -6.83 -6.09 -5.35
C ALA A 103 -6.03 -7.26 -4.77
N THR A 104 -4.71 -7.25 -4.90
CA THR A 104 -3.85 -8.26 -4.29
C THR A 104 -3.38 -7.74 -2.94
N LEU A 105 -3.65 -8.47 -1.86
CA LEU A 105 -3.15 -8.16 -0.52
C LEU A 105 -2.16 -9.24 -0.07
N LEU A 106 -1.17 -8.82 0.72
CA LEU A 106 -0.20 -9.69 1.37
C LEU A 106 -0.45 -9.68 2.88
N PRO A 107 -0.80 -10.82 3.50
CA PRO A 107 -0.90 -10.93 4.95
C PRO A 107 0.44 -10.67 5.64
N THR A 108 0.45 -9.84 6.68
CA THR A 108 1.61 -9.61 7.54
C THR A 108 1.59 -10.56 8.75
N GLY A 109 2.71 -10.68 9.47
CA GLY A 109 2.84 -11.63 10.60
C GLY A 109 3.20 -13.06 10.19
N ARG A 110 3.38 -13.33 8.90
CA ARG A 110 3.70 -14.65 8.37
C ARG A 110 5.12 -14.68 7.82
N ALA A 111 5.30 -14.42 6.53
CA ALA A 111 6.61 -14.34 5.90
C ALA A 111 7.38 -13.07 6.31
N PHE A 112 6.67 -12.00 6.64
CA PHE A 112 7.23 -10.71 7.01
C PHE A 112 6.25 -9.90 7.86
N ASP A 113 6.80 -8.94 8.59
CA ASP A 113 6.08 -7.79 9.16
C ASP A 113 6.45 -6.53 8.38
N VAL A 114 5.74 -5.43 8.64
CA VAL A 114 6.02 -4.14 8.00
C VAL A 114 6.25 -3.06 9.03
N LEU A 115 7.32 -2.29 8.85
CA LEU A 115 7.47 -0.98 9.51
C LEU A 115 7.01 0.11 8.54
N GLU A 116 5.95 0.78 8.91
CA GLU A 116 5.33 1.88 8.16
C GLU A 116 5.80 3.21 8.72
N VAL A 117 6.29 4.09 7.83
CA VAL A 117 6.72 5.46 8.15
C VAL A 117 6.30 6.43 7.06
N GLY A 118 6.23 7.73 7.35
CA GLY A 118 6.02 8.76 6.32
C GLY A 118 7.08 8.69 5.21
N LEU A 119 6.66 8.86 3.94
CA LEU A 119 7.50 8.62 2.75
C LEU A 119 8.80 9.43 2.75
N THR A 120 8.77 10.69 3.18
CA THR A 120 9.97 11.53 3.27
C THR A 120 10.99 10.94 4.25
N ALA A 121 10.52 10.53 5.44
CA ALA A 121 11.36 9.90 6.44
C ALA A 121 11.89 8.54 5.94
N GLY A 122 11.04 7.73 5.32
CA GLY A 122 11.43 6.45 4.73
C GLY A 122 12.53 6.58 3.67
N ARG A 123 12.42 7.54 2.73
CA ARG A 123 13.47 7.80 1.72
C ARG A 123 14.78 8.23 2.36
N CYS A 124 14.74 9.12 3.34
CA CYS A 124 15.93 9.55 4.06
C CYS A 124 16.57 8.39 4.85
N ALA A 125 15.77 7.54 5.48
CA ALA A 125 16.25 6.36 6.19
C ALA A 125 16.88 5.33 5.23
N LEU A 126 16.24 5.08 4.08
CA LEU A 126 16.74 4.15 3.07
C LEU A 126 18.17 4.52 2.62
N VAL A 127 18.40 5.78 2.23
CA VAL A 127 19.72 6.26 1.82
C VAL A 127 20.76 6.12 2.93
N ARG A 128 20.38 6.33 4.19
CA ARG A 128 21.30 6.18 5.33
C ARG A 128 21.64 4.72 5.57
N LEU A 129 20.64 3.83 5.57
CA LEU A 129 20.83 2.40 5.79
C LEU A 129 21.69 1.77 4.69
N GLU A 130 21.50 2.18 3.43
CA GLU A 130 22.34 1.76 2.30
C GLU A 130 23.79 2.18 2.48
N ARG A 131 24.04 3.44 2.87
CA ARG A 131 25.40 3.95 3.13
C ARG A 131 26.10 3.26 4.29
N MET A 132 25.33 2.77 5.27
CA MET A 132 25.86 2.02 6.41
C MET A 132 26.06 0.54 6.08
N GLY A 133 25.68 0.06 4.89
CA GLY A 133 25.81 -1.34 4.51
C GLY A 133 24.90 -2.27 5.32
N VAL A 134 23.80 -1.75 5.89
CA VAL A 134 22.85 -2.57 6.64
C VAL A 134 22.09 -3.46 5.65
N PRO A 135 21.92 -4.77 5.93
CA PRO A 135 21.06 -5.63 5.12
C PRO A 135 19.63 -5.07 5.05
N LEU A 136 19.18 -4.73 3.85
CA LEU A 136 17.88 -4.12 3.60
C LEU A 136 16.92 -5.10 2.91
N GLY A 137 15.67 -5.05 3.35
CA GLY A 137 14.56 -5.80 2.76
C GLY A 137 13.89 -5.05 1.62
N PRO A 138 12.80 -5.61 1.06
CA PRO A 138 11.94 -4.89 0.14
C PRO A 138 11.33 -3.65 0.83
N VAL A 139 11.15 -2.58 0.05
CA VAL A 139 10.52 -1.34 0.54
C VAL A 139 9.45 -0.90 -0.47
N ALA A 140 8.20 -0.88 -0.04
CA ALA A 140 7.09 -0.40 -0.85
C ALA A 140 6.76 1.08 -0.52
N VAL A 141 6.07 1.74 -1.44
CA VAL A 141 5.55 3.10 -1.28
C VAL A 141 4.07 3.12 -1.64
N THR A 142 3.28 3.75 -0.78
CA THR A 142 1.85 3.92 -0.99
C THR A 142 1.56 5.22 -1.74
N PRO A 143 0.46 5.29 -2.49
CA PRO A 143 0.02 6.54 -3.12
C PRO A 143 -0.34 7.64 -2.12
N HIS A 144 -0.66 7.28 -0.87
CA HIS A 144 -0.99 8.23 0.20
C HIS A 144 0.24 8.70 1.00
N GLY A 145 1.46 8.39 0.54
CA GLY A 145 2.69 8.99 1.06
C GLY A 145 3.30 8.27 2.25
N MET A 146 3.15 6.95 2.35
CA MET A 146 3.84 6.11 3.32
C MET A 146 4.89 5.23 2.63
N ALA A 147 5.94 4.88 3.37
CA ALA A 147 6.93 3.88 3.00
C ALA A 147 6.78 2.67 3.93
N TRP A 148 6.76 1.47 3.35
CA TRP A 148 6.58 0.20 4.04
C TRP A 148 7.85 -0.63 3.92
N PHE A 149 8.58 -0.78 5.01
CA PHE A 149 9.79 -1.60 5.09
C PHE A 149 9.40 -3.01 5.52
N LEU A 150 9.61 -4.00 4.65
CA LEU A 150 9.37 -5.40 4.97
C LEU A 150 10.53 -5.92 5.83
N VAL A 151 10.19 -6.46 7.01
CA VAL A 151 11.11 -6.92 8.04
C VAL A 151 10.72 -8.33 8.50
N ALA A 152 11.59 -8.97 9.29
CA ALA A 152 11.34 -10.28 9.87
C ALA A 152 9.99 -10.32 10.63
N PRO A 153 9.23 -11.43 10.52
CA PRO A 153 7.97 -11.58 11.24
C PRO A 153 8.19 -11.51 12.76
N GLY A 154 7.19 -10.98 13.48
CA GLY A 154 7.25 -10.71 14.91
C GLY A 154 7.80 -9.32 15.26
N ALA A 155 8.41 -8.61 14.31
CA ALA A 155 8.92 -7.27 14.50
C ALA A 155 7.86 -6.25 14.96
N ALA A 156 6.63 -6.36 14.48
CA ALA A 156 5.56 -5.45 14.86
C ALA A 156 5.15 -5.63 16.34
N ALA A 157 5.16 -6.87 16.84
CA ALA A 157 4.89 -7.17 18.24
C ALA A 157 6.04 -6.73 19.16
N GLU A 158 7.29 -6.88 18.71
CA GLU A 158 8.48 -6.45 19.45
C GLU A 158 8.71 -4.93 19.43
N LEU A 159 8.03 -4.20 18.52
CA LEU A 159 8.29 -2.79 18.24
C LEU A 159 8.23 -1.89 19.50
N PRO A 160 7.20 -1.96 20.38
CA PRO A 160 7.14 -1.09 21.56
C PRO A 160 8.33 -1.29 22.51
N ASP A 161 8.70 -2.54 22.77
CA ASP A 161 9.82 -2.91 23.66
C ASP A 161 11.17 -2.52 23.04
N LEU A 162 11.33 -2.65 21.72
CA LEU A 162 12.51 -2.15 21.02
C LEU A 162 12.64 -0.63 21.10
N LEU A 163 11.56 0.12 20.88
CA LEU A 163 11.55 1.59 21.00
C LEU A 163 11.89 2.03 22.43
N TYR A 164 11.29 1.40 23.44
CA TYR A 164 11.61 1.63 24.85
C TYR A 164 13.09 1.44 25.16
N ARG A 165 13.68 0.30 24.77
CA ARG A 165 15.10 0.03 25.02
C ARG A 165 16.06 1.03 24.35
N MET A 166 15.62 1.71 23.30
CA MET A 166 16.40 2.73 22.61
C MET A 166 16.10 4.16 23.08
N GLY A 167 15.18 4.33 24.04
CA GLY A 167 14.76 5.64 24.57
C GLY A 167 13.90 6.46 23.60
N TRP A 168 13.10 5.78 22.77
CA TRP A 168 12.17 6.40 21.81
C TRP A 168 10.69 6.27 22.23
N ASP A 169 10.40 5.71 23.40
CA ASP A 169 9.06 5.45 23.93
C ASP A 169 8.21 6.72 24.16
N ASP A 170 8.84 7.82 24.56
CA ASP A 170 8.16 9.12 24.74
C ASP A 170 8.18 10.01 23.48
N ALA A 171 8.77 9.52 22.38
CA ALA A 171 8.87 10.30 21.15
C ALA A 171 7.63 10.12 20.27
N ASP A 172 7.08 11.25 19.79
CA ASP A 172 6.04 11.24 18.76
C ASP A 172 6.68 10.87 17.40
N LEU A 173 6.74 9.56 17.15
CA LEU A 173 7.25 8.98 15.92
C LEU A 173 6.09 8.60 15.00
N ASP A 174 6.11 9.14 13.78
CA ASP A 174 5.25 8.66 12.68
C ASP A 174 5.78 7.31 12.15
N LEU A 175 5.74 6.29 13.03
CA LEU A 175 6.24 4.94 12.82
C LEU A 175 5.26 3.92 13.42
N ARG A 176 4.76 3.00 12.59
CA ARG A 176 3.84 1.93 13.00
C ARG A 176 4.34 0.57 12.53
N GLY A 177 4.19 -0.45 13.37
CA GLY A 177 4.35 -1.85 12.97
C GLY A 177 3.03 -2.41 12.44
N ARG A 178 3.08 -3.20 11.36
CA ARG A 178 1.98 -4.06 10.90
C ARG A 178 2.39 -5.51 11.01
N GLY A 179 1.67 -6.27 11.81
CA GLY A 179 2.03 -7.63 12.22
C GLY A 179 0.96 -8.66 11.90
N GLU A 180 0.85 -9.66 12.77
CA GLU A 180 -0.14 -10.74 12.64
C GLU A 180 -1.58 -10.21 12.60
N GLY A 181 -2.38 -10.75 11.68
CA GLY A 181 -3.78 -10.37 11.47
C GLY A 181 -3.97 -9.12 10.61
N GLU A 182 -2.89 -8.42 10.26
CA GLU A 182 -2.92 -7.29 9.33
C GLU A 182 -2.51 -7.71 7.90
N HIS A 183 -2.56 -6.76 6.98
CA HIS A 183 -2.21 -6.95 5.58
C HIS A 183 -1.70 -5.65 4.97
N ILE A 184 -1.02 -5.77 3.85
CA ILE A 184 -0.65 -4.64 2.98
C ILE A 184 -1.14 -4.89 1.55
N THR A 185 -1.43 -3.82 0.83
CA THR A 185 -1.73 -3.90 -0.61
C THR A 185 -0.46 -4.17 -1.40
N ALA A 186 -0.45 -5.26 -2.16
CA ALA A 186 0.71 -5.71 -2.93
C ALA A 186 0.93 -4.80 -4.14
N PRO A 187 2.15 -4.30 -4.41
CA PRO A 187 2.46 -3.65 -5.68
C PRO A 187 2.18 -4.57 -6.89
N PRO A 188 1.67 -4.10 -8.04
CA PRO A 188 1.21 -2.75 -8.36
C PRO A 188 -0.31 -2.57 -8.15
N SER A 189 -0.92 -3.20 -7.13
CA SER A 189 -2.36 -3.09 -6.88
C SER A 189 -2.75 -1.68 -6.42
N ASP A 190 -3.92 -1.22 -6.84
CA ASP A 190 -4.50 0.05 -6.42
C ASP A 190 -4.90 0.00 -4.94
N LEU A 191 -4.51 1.04 -4.19
CA LEU A 191 -4.86 1.20 -2.79
C LEU A 191 -5.92 2.29 -2.65
N ALA A 192 -7.12 1.88 -2.24
CA ALA A 192 -8.22 2.78 -1.88
C ALA A 192 -8.57 3.85 -2.94
N ALA A 193 -8.41 3.56 -4.24
CA ALA A 193 -8.64 4.50 -5.34
C ALA A 193 -7.72 5.74 -5.33
N HIS A 194 -6.56 5.63 -4.67
CA HIS A 194 -5.53 6.67 -4.66
C HIS A 194 -4.40 6.39 -5.66
N GLY A 195 -4.35 5.20 -6.26
CA GLY A 195 -3.30 4.79 -7.19
C GLY A 195 -2.63 3.48 -6.76
N PRO A 196 -1.74 2.94 -7.61
CA PRO A 196 -1.03 1.70 -7.33
C PRO A 196 0.03 1.89 -6.24
N VAL A 197 0.19 0.88 -5.39
CA VAL A 197 1.38 0.76 -4.53
C VAL A 197 2.59 0.46 -5.42
N GLY A 198 3.73 1.08 -5.15
CA GLY A 198 4.98 0.88 -5.91
C GLY A 198 6.10 0.31 -5.05
N TRP A 199 7.17 -0.17 -5.69
CA TRP A 199 8.41 -0.53 -5.01
C TRP A 199 9.39 0.66 -5.02
N LEU A 200 9.88 1.07 -3.85
CA LEU A 200 11.11 1.87 -3.75
C LEU A 200 12.34 0.97 -3.86
N ARG A 201 12.26 -0.22 -3.24
CA ARG A 201 13.25 -1.29 -3.37
C ARG A 201 12.50 -2.60 -3.60
N PRO A 202 12.53 -3.17 -4.82
CA PRO A 202 11.79 -4.39 -5.12
C PRO A 202 12.37 -5.59 -4.36
N PRO A 203 11.57 -6.65 -4.14
CA PRO A 203 12.06 -7.89 -3.57
C PRO A 203 13.08 -8.57 -4.48
N THR A 204 13.99 -9.29 -3.85
CA THR A 204 14.90 -10.27 -4.47
C THR A 204 14.67 -11.62 -3.81
N LEU A 205 15.10 -12.73 -4.43
CA LEU A 205 14.95 -14.07 -3.85
C LEU A 205 15.52 -14.16 -2.42
N GLU A 206 16.64 -13.50 -2.16
CA GLU A 206 17.26 -13.46 -0.84
C GLU A 206 16.43 -12.66 0.18
N THR A 207 15.95 -11.47 -0.24
CA THR A 207 15.29 -10.53 0.68
C THR A 207 13.82 -10.84 0.90
N ALA A 208 13.19 -11.59 -0.02
CA ALA A 208 11.81 -12.02 0.10
C ALA A 208 11.62 -13.18 1.09
N GLY A 209 12.53 -14.17 1.05
CA GLY A 209 12.48 -15.33 1.95
C GLY A 209 13.10 -15.07 3.32
N ARG A 210 13.98 -14.05 3.45
CA ARG A 210 14.69 -13.72 4.70
C ARG A 210 14.76 -12.20 4.89
N PRO A 211 13.62 -11.53 5.16
CA PRO A 211 13.62 -10.10 5.42
C PRO A 211 14.47 -9.76 6.67
N PRO A 212 15.08 -8.56 6.73
CA PRO A 212 15.99 -8.20 7.80
C PRO A 212 15.26 -8.02 9.13
N GLN A 213 15.97 -8.24 10.24
CA GLN A 213 15.43 -7.99 11.58
C GLN A 213 15.20 -6.49 11.81
N ALA A 214 14.03 -6.13 12.36
CA ALA A 214 13.65 -4.74 12.57
C ALA A 214 14.67 -3.92 13.38
N ARG A 215 15.32 -4.54 14.38
CA ARG A 215 16.36 -3.90 15.19
C ARG A 215 17.52 -3.30 14.38
N LEU A 216 17.79 -3.81 13.17
CA LEU A 216 18.84 -3.29 12.29
C LEU A 216 18.44 -1.96 11.63
N LEU A 217 17.14 -1.72 11.44
CA LEU A 217 16.59 -0.55 10.75
C LEU A 217 16.07 0.49 11.74
N LEU A 218 15.55 0.03 12.87
CA LEU A 218 14.67 0.80 13.75
C LEU A 218 15.33 2.05 14.34
N GLY A 219 16.60 1.98 14.75
CA GLY A 219 17.30 3.17 15.27
C GLY A 219 17.40 4.29 14.23
N THR A 220 17.60 3.95 12.96
CA THR A 220 17.66 4.93 11.87
C THR A 220 16.28 5.45 11.50
N LEU A 221 15.29 4.56 11.43
CA LEU A 221 13.90 4.93 11.16
C LEU A 221 13.37 5.88 12.24
N ALA A 222 13.52 5.52 13.51
CA ALA A 222 13.11 6.35 14.65
C ALA A 222 13.79 7.72 14.62
N TYR A 223 15.12 7.76 14.44
CA TYR A 223 15.86 9.01 14.34
C TYR A 223 15.34 9.91 13.20
N VAL A 224 15.13 9.36 12.01
CA VAL A 224 14.67 10.16 10.87
C VAL A 224 13.22 10.61 11.05
N CYS A 225 12.34 9.75 11.58
CA CYS A 225 10.95 10.11 11.88
C CYS A 225 10.89 11.27 12.88
N HIS A 226 11.64 11.19 13.97
CA HIS A 226 11.74 12.25 14.97
C HIS A 226 12.24 13.58 14.35
N ARG A 227 13.28 13.51 13.53
CA ARG A 227 13.82 14.68 12.82
C ARG A 227 12.80 15.27 11.84
N SER A 228 12.03 14.45 11.14
CA SER A 228 10.99 14.93 10.22
C SER A 228 9.81 15.56 10.95
N ALA A 229 9.41 15.03 12.11
CA ALA A 229 8.37 15.62 12.95
C ALA A 229 8.78 17.02 13.47
N SER A 230 10.04 17.20 13.87
CA SER A 230 10.57 18.48 14.34
C SER A 230 10.61 19.60 13.28
N VAL A 231 10.48 19.25 11.99
CA VAL A 231 10.52 20.21 10.85
C VAL A 231 9.12 20.58 10.38
N ARG A 232 8.05 19.89 10.83
CA ARG A 232 6.67 20.34 10.56
C ARG A 232 6.42 21.64 11.33
N PRO A 233 6.03 22.75 10.68
CA PRO A 233 5.61 23.93 11.43
C PRO A 233 4.40 23.55 12.28
N ARG A 234 4.46 23.85 13.58
CA ARG A 234 3.31 23.79 14.47
C ARG A 234 2.23 24.70 13.89
N THR A 235 1.28 24.15 13.13
CA THR A 235 0.08 24.89 12.78
C THR A 235 -0.64 25.20 14.09
N GLY A 236 -0.69 26.48 14.41
CA GLY A 236 -0.91 27.00 15.75
C GLY A 236 -2.25 26.65 16.39
N GLY A 237 -2.23 26.65 17.71
CA GLY A 237 -3.38 26.53 18.58
C GLY A 237 -2.97 26.92 19.99
N ASP A 238 -2.76 28.22 20.22
CA ASP A 238 -3.11 28.91 21.47
C ASP A 238 -2.89 30.41 21.27
N GLY A 239 -3.97 31.09 20.90
CA GLY A 239 -4.07 32.54 21.07
C GLY A 239 -4.52 32.81 22.51
N PRO A 240 -3.90 33.76 23.24
CA PRO A 240 -4.32 34.08 24.60
C PRO A 240 -5.72 34.71 24.57
N THR A 241 -6.65 34.11 25.32
CA THR A 241 -7.94 34.73 25.64
C THR A 241 -7.69 35.94 26.53
N ALA A 242 -7.92 37.13 25.98
CA ALA A 242 -7.90 38.38 26.71
C ALA A 242 -9.01 38.39 27.79
N ARG A 243 -8.66 38.91 28.96
CA ARG A 243 -9.60 39.50 29.93
C ARG A 243 -9.22 40.96 30.13
#